data_AF-A0AA35SYJ9-F1
#
_entry.id   AF-A0AA35SYJ9-F1
#
_cell.length_a   1.000
_cell.length_b   1.000
_cell.length_c   1.000
_cell.angle_alpha   90.00
_cell.angle_beta   90.00
_cell.angle_gamma   90.00
#
_symmetry.space_group_name_H-M   'P 1'
#
loop_
_entity.id
_entity.type
_entity.pdbx_description
1 polymer ?
#
loop_
_entity_poly.entity_id
_entity_poly.type
_entity_poly.pdbx_seq_one_letter_code
_entity_poly.pdbx_strand_id
1 'polypeptide(L)'
;CGCVCVCVCVCAASAFLVFSSPREVREVVKRLPKVGTGAEYDLPQSRSTSLAQPHQLFRRSSVTAKWQRREISNFDYLMYLNTITGRTYNDLNQYPIFPWVLADYSSNILDLDDPSSFRDLSKPVGALNGQRLARLEERLESWEDERIPPFLYGTHYSTMAFVLHWLVRVEPFTTAHIQFHDGVFDQGSRMFNSILQSWNNVCSDSANVKELIPELFYLPEMLTNHNKFYLGRRGACEEGEVIGDVDLPPWADSPQEFIHLHREALESEYVSRNLHHWIDLIFGCKQRGEESVKAKNTFYYLTYQGSIDLDATTDPQLRKGLEDQIRHFGQTPSQLLTEPHPSRHPCCQGEPSGPHPGGFPSRPSPGCRATGHPGHAHSSGPALPLLLPSLLHHLIFLLLVLLC
;
A
#
# COMPACT_ATOMS: atom_id res chain seq x y z
N CYS A 1 -20.45 0.81 2.41
CA CYS A 1 -21.71 0.13 2.81
C CYS A 1 -22.65 1.04 3.62
N GLY A 2 -22.42 2.36 3.72
CA GLY A 2 -23.21 3.19 4.65
C GLY A 2 -22.91 2.89 6.13
N CYS A 3 -22.11 1.84 6.37
CA CYS A 3 -21.55 1.46 7.65
C CYS A 3 -20.56 2.52 8.09
N VAL A 4 -20.84 3.12 9.24
CA VAL A 4 -19.94 4.08 9.85
C VAL A 4 -19.15 3.35 10.92
N CYS A 5 -17.84 3.47 10.85
CA CYS A 5 -16.95 2.67 11.67
C CYS A 5 -16.20 3.54 12.67
N VAL A 6 -15.88 2.97 13.83
CA VAL A 6 -15.01 3.60 14.82
C VAL A 6 -13.83 2.67 15.03
N CYS A 7 -12.63 3.13 14.69
CA CYS A 7 -11.39 2.48 15.07
C CYS A 7 -10.96 3.04 16.44
N VAL A 8 -10.83 2.17 17.44
CA VAL A 8 -10.33 2.53 18.78
C VAL A 8 -8.97 1.88 18.95
N CYS A 9 -7.91 2.68 19.17
CA CYS A 9 -6.58 2.16 19.46
C CYS A 9 -6.24 2.27 20.94
N VAL A 10 -5.69 1.19 21.51
CA VAL A 10 -5.18 1.11 22.89
C VAL A 10 -3.88 0.30 22.86
N CYS A 11 -2.75 0.89 23.26
CA CYS A 11 -1.46 0.22 23.38
C CYS A 11 -1.04 -0.57 22.11
N ALA A 12 -1.00 0.09 20.95
CA ALA A 12 -0.69 -0.47 19.63
C ALA A 12 -1.68 -1.53 19.08
N ALA A 13 -2.63 -2.00 19.88
CA ALA A 13 -3.79 -2.73 19.38
C ALA A 13 -4.85 -1.75 18.88
N SER A 14 -5.62 -2.18 17.88
CA SER A 14 -6.77 -1.43 17.37
C SER A 14 -7.97 -2.36 17.26
N ALA A 15 -9.16 -1.83 17.53
CA ALA A 15 -10.42 -2.53 17.33
C ALA A 15 -11.31 -1.70 16.41
N PHE A 16 -11.90 -2.36 15.41
CA PHE A 16 -12.77 -1.74 14.43
C PHE A 16 -14.22 -2.13 14.68
N LEU A 17 -15.05 -1.14 15.01
CA LEU A 17 -16.47 -1.34 15.33
C LEU A 17 -17.33 -0.77 14.20
N VAL A 18 -18.27 -1.57 13.71
CA VAL A 18 -19.22 -1.19 12.66
C VAL A 18 -20.58 -0.91 13.27
N PHE A 19 -21.21 0.21 12.89
CA PHE A 19 -22.51 0.63 13.40
C PHE A 19 -23.56 0.72 12.29
N SER A 20 -24.83 0.60 12.68
CA SER A 20 -25.97 0.60 11.75
C SER A 20 -26.30 2.00 11.22
N SER A 21 -25.84 3.07 11.89
CA SER A 21 -26.09 4.43 11.40
C SER A 21 -25.00 5.45 11.77
N PRO A 22 -24.83 6.53 10.97
CA PRO A 22 -23.99 7.67 11.34
C PRO A 22 -24.41 8.38 12.63
N ARG A 23 -25.67 8.21 13.06
CA ARG A 23 -26.17 8.77 14.31
C ARG A 23 -25.58 8.02 15.51
N GLU A 24 -25.54 6.69 15.47
CA GLU A 24 -24.95 5.87 16.52
C GLU A 24 -23.48 6.19 16.71
N VAL A 25 -22.73 6.35 15.62
CA VAL A 25 -21.31 6.70 15.72
C VAL A 25 -21.09 8.05 16.39
N ARG A 26 -21.89 9.06 16.06
CA ARG A 26 -21.83 10.36 16.75
C ARG A 26 -22.11 10.21 18.24
N GLU A 27 -23.06 9.36 18.62
CA GLU A 27 -23.37 9.07 20.02
C GLU A 27 -22.26 8.33 20.76
N VAL A 28 -21.59 7.38 20.10
CA VAL A 28 -20.43 6.67 20.66
C VAL A 28 -19.25 7.61 20.83
N VAL A 29 -18.89 8.39 19.80
CA VAL A 29 -17.76 9.34 19.84
C VAL A 29 -17.95 10.42 20.92
N LYS A 30 -19.20 10.84 21.18
CA LYS A 30 -19.51 11.75 22.30
C LYS A 30 -19.10 11.19 23.67
N ARG A 31 -19.17 9.86 23.84
CA ARG A 31 -18.84 9.15 25.10
C ARG A 31 -17.36 8.78 25.19
N LEU A 32 -16.64 8.71 24.06
CA LEU A 32 -15.22 8.37 24.01
C LEU A 32 -14.30 9.54 24.41
N PRO A 33 -13.05 9.25 24.83
CA PRO A 33 -12.03 10.26 25.08
C PRO A 33 -11.82 11.19 23.88
N LYS A 34 -11.51 12.47 24.14
CA LYS A 34 -11.34 13.51 23.11
C LYS A 34 -9.94 13.45 22.48
N VAL A 35 -9.62 12.34 21.83
CA VAL A 35 -8.26 12.10 21.29
C VAL A 35 -8.10 12.48 19.82
N GLY A 36 -9.21 12.77 19.11
CA GLY A 36 -9.16 13.04 17.67
C GLY A 36 -8.61 11.85 16.90
N THR A 37 -7.78 12.13 15.90
CA THR A 37 -7.04 11.13 15.12
C THR A 37 -5.62 10.93 15.65
N GLY A 38 -5.41 11.05 16.96
CA GLY A 38 -4.08 11.04 17.57
C GLY A 38 -3.31 12.35 17.37
N ALA A 39 -2.09 12.42 17.90
CA ALA A 39 -1.22 13.61 17.83
C ALA A 39 -0.32 13.64 16.58
N GLU A 40 -0.17 12.51 15.89
CA GLU A 40 0.86 12.29 14.86
C GLU A 40 0.60 13.06 13.56
N TYR A 41 -0.66 13.42 13.29
CA TYR A 41 -1.08 14.08 12.06
C TYR A 41 -1.22 15.60 12.17
N ASP A 42 -0.70 16.20 13.25
CA ASP A 42 -0.80 17.64 13.53
C ASP A 42 -2.24 18.19 13.50
N LEU A 43 -3.21 17.35 13.87
CA LEU A 43 -4.62 17.71 13.91
C LEU A 43 -5.07 17.98 15.35
N PRO A 44 -6.05 18.87 15.58
CA PRO A 44 -6.58 19.10 16.91
C PRO A 44 -7.15 17.81 17.52
N GLN A 45 -6.77 17.48 18.75
CA GLN A 45 -7.33 16.34 19.49
C GLN A 45 -8.76 16.66 19.96
N SER A 46 -9.72 16.46 19.07
CA SER A 46 -11.11 16.82 19.30
C SER A 46 -12.06 15.78 18.72
N ARG A 47 -13.26 15.67 19.29
CA ARG A 47 -14.32 14.80 18.74
C ARG A 47 -14.77 15.23 17.35
N SER A 48 -14.71 16.52 17.04
CA SER A 48 -14.98 17.01 15.69
C SER A 48 -13.94 16.52 14.69
N THR A 49 -12.68 16.39 15.11
CA THR A 49 -11.62 15.79 14.27
C THR A 49 -11.89 14.32 14.06
N SER A 50 -12.26 13.57 15.12
CA SER A 50 -12.62 12.16 14.96
C SER A 50 -13.74 11.95 13.95
N LEU A 51 -14.74 12.85 13.88
CA LEU A 51 -15.90 12.79 12.98
C LEU A 51 -15.70 13.50 11.63
N ALA A 52 -14.52 14.04 11.36
CA ALA A 52 -14.28 14.80 10.12
C ALA A 52 -14.18 13.87 8.91
N GLN A 53 -14.59 14.37 7.75
CA GLN A 53 -14.45 13.62 6.50
C GLN A 53 -12.97 13.50 6.11
N PRO A 54 -12.55 12.44 5.39
CA PRO A 54 -11.18 12.26 4.90
C PRO A 54 -10.58 13.49 4.22
N HIS A 55 -11.31 14.12 3.29
CA HIS A 55 -10.85 15.33 2.60
C HIS A 55 -10.65 16.54 3.54
N GLN A 56 -11.41 16.62 4.65
CA GLN A 56 -11.26 17.67 5.65
C GLN A 56 -10.03 17.44 6.53
N LEU A 57 -9.76 16.17 6.90
CA LEU A 57 -8.57 15.78 7.63
C LEU A 57 -7.31 16.09 6.82
N PHE A 58 -7.31 15.68 5.55
CA PHE A 58 -6.22 15.94 4.62
C PHE A 58 -5.90 17.43 4.49
N ARG A 59 -6.90 18.27 4.23
CA ARG A 59 -6.72 19.72 4.06
C ARG A 59 -6.23 20.45 5.31
N ARG A 60 -6.52 19.94 6.50
CA ARG A 60 -6.18 20.58 7.79
C ARG A 60 -4.84 20.12 8.35
N SER A 61 -4.33 18.99 7.88
CA SER A 61 -3.08 18.38 8.34
C SER A 61 -1.87 19.02 7.67
N SER A 62 -0.76 19.16 8.41
CA SER A 62 0.52 19.59 7.86
C SER A 62 1.39 18.45 7.31
N VAL A 63 0.91 17.20 7.37
CA VAL A 63 1.67 16.00 6.98
C VAL A 63 2.12 16.05 5.52
N THR A 64 1.30 16.54 4.59
CA THR A 64 1.72 16.73 3.18
C THR A 64 2.89 17.68 3.07
N ALA A 65 2.88 18.80 3.80
CA ALA A 65 3.98 19.76 3.78
C ALA A 65 5.26 19.18 4.40
N LYS A 66 5.13 18.37 5.46
CA LYS A 66 6.24 17.61 6.05
C LYS A 66 6.84 16.63 5.04
N TRP A 67 6.01 15.89 4.31
CA TRP A 67 6.45 14.96 3.25
C TRP A 67 7.16 15.69 2.12
N GLN A 68 6.62 16.81 1.65
CA GLN A 68 7.25 17.64 0.62
C GLN A 68 8.64 18.11 1.05
N ARG A 69 8.79 18.55 2.32
CA ARG A 69 10.07 18.96 2.91
C ARG A 69 10.97 17.80 3.36
N ARG A 70 10.57 16.55 3.08
CA ARG A 70 11.31 15.32 3.44
C ARG A 70 11.50 15.09 4.94
N GLU A 71 10.62 15.68 5.76
CA GLU A 71 10.59 15.42 7.21
C GLU A 71 9.99 14.04 7.54
N ILE A 72 9.22 13.47 6.61
CA ILE A 72 8.69 12.10 6.68
C ILE A 72 8.96 11.36 5.37
N SER A 73 9.11 10.05 5.46
CA SER A 73 9.41 9.16 4.33
C SER A 73 8.23 9.01 3.36
N ASN A 74 8.48 8.47 2.16
CA ASN A 74 7.40 8.11 1.24
C ASN A 74 6.49 7.05 1.85
N PHE A 75 7.07 6.04 2.52
CA PHE A 75 6.32 5.01 3.22
C PHE A 75 5.38 5.58 4.28
N ASP A 76 5.89 6.45 5.16
CA ASP A 76 5.06 7.03 6.25
C ASP A 76 3.95 7.91 5.68
N TYR A 77 4.23 8.63 4.59
CA TYR A 77 3.23 9.42 3.90
C TYR A 77 2.13 8.55 3.27
N LEU A 78 2.50 7.44 2.63
CA LEU A 78 1.53 6.46 2.11
C LEU A 78 0.69 5.83 3.23
N MET A 79 1.29 5.50 4.37
CA MET A 79 0.56 5.00 5.54
C MET A 79 -0.43 6.03 6.08
N TYR A 80 -0.04 7.30 6.13
CA TYR A 80 -0.93 8.39 6.50
C TYR A 80 -2.13 8.50 5.54
N LEU A 81 -1.89 8.54 4.22
CA LEU A 81 -2.95 8.64 3.22
C LEU A 81 -3.93 7.46 3.31
N ASN A 82 -3.42 6.24 3.43
CA ASN A 82 -4.23 5.05 3.65
C ASN A 82 -5.09 5.19 4.92
N THR A 83 -4.49 5.57 6.03
CA THR A 83 -5.19 5.71 7.32
C THR A 83 -6.34 6.71 7.24
N ILE A 84 -6.09 7.92 6.73
CA ILE A 84 -7.13 8.96 6.70
C ILE A 84 -8.24 8.68 5.68
N THR A 85 -8.02 7.77 4.72
CA THR A 85 -8.99 7.41 3.67
C THR A 85 -9.84 6.19 4.01
N GLY A 86 -9.74 5.66 5.23
CA GLY A 86 -10.53 4.50 5.64
C GLY A 86 -9.78 3.18 5.70
N ARG A 87 -8.51 3.14 5.28
CA ARG A 87 -7.80 1.87 5.21
C ARG A 87 -7.34 1.42 6.59
N THR A 88 -7.43 0.12 6.83
CA THR A 88 -7.20 -0.49 8.14
C THR A 88 -6.78 -1.94 8.02
N TYR A 89 -5.96 -2.40 8.95
CA TYR A 89 -5.57 -3.80 9.07
C TYR A 89 -6.70 -4.68 9.65
N ASN A 90 -7.73 -4.08 10.24
CA ASN A 90 -8.85 -4.82 10.84
C ASN A 90 -9.90 -5.31 9.83
N ASP A 91 -9.90 -4.77 8.61
CA ASP A 91 -10.81 -5.17 7.53
C ASP A 91 -9.99 -5.39 6.28
N LEU A 92 -9.80 -6.66 5.90
CA LEU A 92 -8.99 -7.05 4.75
C LEU A 92 -9.57 -6.57 3.41
N ASN A 93 -10.85 -6.21 3.36
CA ASN A 93 -11.46 -5.61 2.16
C ASN A 93 -11.09 -4.12 2.01
N GLN A 94 -10.61 -3.49 3.09
CA GLN A 94 -10.16 -2.11 3.15
C GLN A 94 -8.70 -2.02 3.59
N TYR A 95 -7.88 -2.97 3.15
CA TYR A 95 -6.46 -3.01 3.48
C TYR A 95 -5.70 -1.80 2.92
N PRO A 96 -4.59 -1.38 3.57
CA PRO A 96 -3.71 -0.36 3.00
C PRO A 96 -3.12 -0.77 1.65
N ILE A 97 -2.95 0.21 0.76
CA ILE A 97 -2.53 0.02 -0.63
C ILE A 97 -1.21 0.75 -0.87
N PHE A 98 -0.27 0.05 -1.49
CA PHE A 98 1.03 0.57 -1.90
C PHE A 98 1.24 0.34 -3.41
N PRO A 99 1.98 1.22 -4.09
CA PRO A 99 2.29 1.02 -5.51
C PRO A 99 3.26 -0.14 -5.70
N TRP A 100 3.15 -0.84 -6.83
CA TRP A 100 4.35 -1.43 -7.45
C TRP A 100 5.35 -0.31 -7.76
N VAL A 101 6.59 -0.46 -7.31
CA VAL A 101 7.65 0.55 -7.52
C VAL A 101 8.62 0.14 -8.60
N LEU A 102 9.11 -1.11 -8.54
CA LEU A 102 10.05 -1.64 -9.51
C LEU A 102 9.31 -2.28 -10.70
N ALA A 103 9.98 -2.32 -11.84
CA ALA A 103 9.56 -3.02 -13.05
C ALA A 103 10.56 -4.11 -13.47
N ASP A 104 11.78 -4.10 -12.92
CA ASP A 104 12.80 -5.10 -13.19
C ASP A 104 12.93 -6.12 -12.06
N TYR A 105 12.43 -7.32 -12.33
CA TYR A 105 12.53 -8.49 -11.46
C TYR A 105 13.30 -9.64 -12.13
N SER A 106 14.06 -9.34 -13.18
CA SER A 106 14.70 -10.34 -14.05
C SER A 106 16.21 -10.17 -14.18
N SER A 107 16.74 -8.95 -14.03
CA SER A 107 18.18 -8.70 -14.10
C SER A 107 18.92 -9.28 -12.89
N ASN A 108 20.21 -9.55 -13.07
CA ASN A 108 21.11 -10.00 -11.99
C ASN A 108 21.52 -8.87 -11.03
N ILE A 109 21.39 -7.62 -11.47
CA ILE A 109 21.74 -6.43 -10.69
C ILE A 109 20.58 -5.45 -10.83
N LEU A 110 20.13 -4.91 -9.70
CA LEU A 110 19.14 -3.84 -9.66
C LEU A 110 19.84 -2.48 -9.70
N ASP A 111 19.59 -1.68 -10.73
CA ASP A 111 20.13 -0.33 -10.86
C ASP A 111 19.04 0.71 -10.52
N LEU A 112 19.13 1.30 -9.33
CA LEU A 112 18.17 2.32 -8.88
C LEU A 112 18.42 3.71 -9.50
N ASP A 113 19.49 3.88 -10.28
CA ASP A 113 19.73 5.08 -11.07
C ASP A 113 19.14 4.97 -12.49
N ASP A 114 18.82 3.76 -12.96
CA ASP A 114 18.15 3.54 -14.24
C ASP A 114 16.62 3.72 -14.13
N PRO A 115 16.02 4.72 -14.79
CA PRO A 115 14.57 4.88 -14.85
C PRO A 115 13.82 3.64 -15.37
N SER A 116 14.47 2.77 -16.14
CA SER A 116 13.86 1.55 -16.69
C SER A 116 13.59 0.47 -15.62
N SER A 117 14.31 0.52 -14.49
CA SER A 117 14.08 -0.37 -13.35
C SER A 117 12.81 -0.03 -12.58
N PHE A 118 12.19 1.13 -12.84
CA PHE A 118 10.99 1.59 -12.15
C PHE A 118 9.73 1.46 -13.00
N ARG A 119 8.61 1.25 -12.31
CA ARG A 119 7.28 1.40 -12.89
C ARG A 119 6.98 2.87 -13.15
N ASP A 120 6.31 3.15 -14.27
CA ASP A 120 5.62 4.42 -14.51
C ASP A 120 4.46 4.62 -13.50
N LEU A 121 4.73 5.43 -12.46
CA LEU A 121 3.77 5.78 -11.39
C LEU A 121 2.63 6.70 -11.86
N SER A 122 2.69 7.25 -13.08
CA SER A 122 1.61 8.06 -13.63
C SER A 122 0.44 7.26 -14.21
N LYS A 123 0.62 5.94 -14.33
CA LYS A 123 -0.35 5.01 -14.92
C LYS A 123 -0.83 3.97 -13.92
N PRO A 124 -2.12 3.59 -13.96
CA PRO A 124 -2.61 2.43 -13.22
C PRO A 124 -2.00 1.15 -13.80
N VAL A 125 -1.98 0.07 -13.01
CA VAL A 125 -1.43 -1.25 -13.39
C VAL A 125 -1.93 -1.64 -14.78
N GLY A 126 -3.26 -1.58 -14.97
CA GLY A 126 -3.95 -1.99 -16.18
C GLY A 126 -3.45 -1.30 -17.46
N ALA A 127 -2.90 -0.09 -17.35
CA ALA A 127 -2.44 0.73 -18.47
C ALA A 127 -0.92 0.62 -18.74
N LEU A 128 -0.16 -0.15 -17.96
CA LEU A 128 1.28 -0.33 -18.16
C LEU A 128 1.60 -1.05 -19.49
N ASN A 129 0.78 -2.03 -19.86
CA ASN A 129 0.94 -2.80 -21.10
C ASN A 129 -0.01 -2.27 -22.18
N GLY A 130 0.56 -1.67 -23.24
CA GLY A 130 -0.21 -1.08 -24.33
C GLY A 130 -1.10 -2.06 -25.10
N GLN A 131 -0.67 -3.31 -25.29
CA GLN A 131 -1.49 -4.33 -25.99
C GLN A 131 -2.68 -4.76 -25.14
N ARG A 132 -2.49 -4.88 -23.81
CA ARG A 132 -3.61 -5.13 -22.90
C ARG A 132 -4.57 -3.94 -22.88
N LEU A 133 -4.04 -2.73 -22.78
CA LEU A 133 -4.85 -1.52 -22.71
C LEU A 133 -5.75 -1.37 -23.94
N ALA A 134 -5.21 -1.56 -25.15
CA ALA A 134 -5.98 -1.49 -26.38
C ALA A 134 -7.19 -2.44 -26.38
N ARG A 135 -7.03 -3.68 -25.88
CA ARG A 135 -8.14 -4.65 -25.76
C ARG A 135 -9.20 -4.20 -24.73
N LEU A 136 -8.78 -3.55 -23.65
CA LEU A 136 -9.72 -3.02 -22.65
C LEU A 136 -10.49 -1.80 -23.18
N GLU A 137 -9.84 -0.97 -23.99
CA GLU A 137 -10.45 0.18 -24.66
C GLU A 137 -11.45 -0.27 -25.72
N GLU A 138 -11.12 -1.27 -26.53
CA GLU A 138 -12.05 -1.86 -27.51
C GLU A 138 -13.33 -2.37 -26.83
N ARG A 139 -13.20 -3.08 -25.70
CA ARG A 139 -14.35 -3.52 -24.89
C ARG A 139 -15.18 -2.34 -24.36
N LEU A 140 -14.54 -1.22 -24.05
CA LEU A 140 -15.20 -0.02 -23.56
C LEU A 140 -15.97 0.69 -24.68
N GLU A 141 -15.43 0.69 -25.90
CA GLU A 141 -16.07 1.27 -27.09
C GLU A 141 -17.31 0.47 -27.51
N SER A 142 -17.29 -0.86 -27.36
CA SER A 142 -18.41 -1.74 -27.64
C SER A 142 -19.36 -1.96 -26.44
N TRP A 143 -19.40 -1.04 -25.47
CA TRP A 143 -20.18 -1.21 -24.25
C TRP A 143 -21.68 -0.93 -24.49
N GLU A 144 -22.52 -1.96 -24.35
CA GLU A 144 -23.96 -1.90 -24.65
C GLU A 144 -24.87 -2.02 -23.40
N ASP A 145 -24.31 -2.20 -22.21
CA ASP A 145 -25.13 -2.36 -20.99
C ASP A 145 -25.67 -1.01 -20.49
N GLU A 146 -26.99 -0.83 -20.55
CA GLU A 146 -27.67 0.40 -20.10
C GLU A 146 -27.73 0.56 -18.57
N ARG A 147 -27.55 -0.54 -17.81
CA ARG A 147 -27.67 -0.55 -16.34
C ARG A 147 -26.32 -0.37 -15.67
N ILE A 148 -25.26 -0.85 -16.32
CA ILE A 148 -23.90 -0.84 -15.79
C ILE A 148 -23.09 0.22 -16.54
N PRO A 149 -22.61 1.28 -15.88
CA PRO A 149 -21.75 2.27 -16.52
C PRO A 149 -20.47 1.63 -17.09
N PRO A 150 -19.91 2.16 -18.19
CA PRO A 150 -18.69 1.63 -18.80
C PRO A 150 -17.48 1.69 -17.85
N PHE A 151 -16.66 0.64 -17.83
CA PHE A 151 -15.43 0.59 -17.02
C PHE A 151 -14.31 -0.22 -17.69
N LEU A 152 -13.06 0.10 -17.35
CA LEU A 152 -11.88 -0.64 -17.81
C LEU A 152 -11.60 -1.87 -16.94
N TYR A 153 -11.81 -1.78 -15.63
CA TYR A 153 -11.42 -2.84 -14.70
C TYR A 153 -12.60 -3.40 -13.90
N GLY A 154 -12.94 -4.66 -14.17
CA GLY A 154 -13.95 -5.41 -13.40
C GLY A 154 -13.42 -5.98 -12.09
N THR A 155 -12.09 -6.12 -11.99
CA THR A 155 -11.36 -6.45 -10.77
C THR A 155 -10.77 -5.18 -10.17
N HIS A 156 -10.75 -5.07 -8.85
CA HIS A 156 -10.16 -3.94 -8.15
C HIS A 156 -8.68 -4.20 -7.80
N TYR A 157 -7.87 -3.16 -7.57
CA TYR A 157 -6.45 -3.31 -7.22
C TYR A 157 -6.19 -3.79 -5.78
N SER A 158 -7.21 -3.79 -4.92
CA SER A 158 -7.13 -4.20 -3.52
C SER A 158 -8.38 -4.96 -3.10
N THR A 159 -8.20 -6.19 -2.61
CA THR A 159 -9.25 -7.08 -2.13
C THR A 159 -8.69 -7.94 -1.00
N MET A 160 -9.57 -8.49 -0.16
CA MET A 160 -9.16 -9.46 0.86
C MET A 160 -8.45 -10.67 0.24
N ALA A 161 -8.92 -11.16 -0.91
CA ALA A 161 -8.30 -12.27 -1.63
C ALA A 161 -6.82 -11.98 -1.96
N PHE A 162 -6.48 -10.74 -2.34
CA PHE A 162 -5.10 -10.36 -2.63
C PHE A 162 -4.24 -10.26 -1.37
N VAL A 163 -4.79 -9.74 -0.26
CA VAL A 163 -4.07 -9.69 1.02
C VAL A 163 -3.74 -11.10 1.50
N LEU A 164 -4.73 -12.01 1.47
CA LEU A 164 -4.54 -13.41 1.84
C LEU A 164 -3.55 -14.11 0.91
N HIS A 165 -3.63 -13.86 -0.40
CA HIS A 165 -2.68 -14.38 -1.37
C HIS A 165 -1.24 -13.94 -1.09
N TRP A 166 -1.01 -12.66 -0.76
CA TRP A 166 0.31 -12.13 -0.43
C TRP A 166 0.85 -12.71 0.89
N LEU A 167 -0.01 -12.81 1.90
CA LEU A 167 0.39 -13.16 3.27
C LEU A 167 0.16 -14.64 3.63
N VAL A 168 -0.12 -15.49 2.65
CA VAL A 168 -0.52 -16.90 2.85
C VAL A 168 0.47 -17.73 3.70
N ARG A 169 1.72 -17.30 3.82
CA ARG A 169 2.77 -17.96 4.62
C ARG A 169 2.84 -17.51 6.08
N VAL A 170 2.08 -16.50 6.47
CA VAL A 170 2.11 -15.87 7.81
C VAL A 170 0.77 -16.08 8.51
N GLU A 171 0.78 -16.61 9.73
CA GLU A 171 -0.44 -16.67 10.56
C GLU A 171 -0.78 -15.28 11.13
N PRO A 172 -2.06 -14.91 11.29
CA PRO A 172 -3.26 -15.74 11.09
C PRO A 172 -3.79 -15.77 9.63
N PHE A 173 -3.07 -15.20 8.66
CA PHE A 173 -3.54 -15.09 7.27
C PHE A 173 -3.61 -16.44 6.56
N THR A 174 -2.74 -17.39 6.93
CA THR A 174 -2.84 -18.78 6.44
C THR A 174 -4.18 -19.40 6.86
N THR A 175 -4.55 -19.31 8.14
CA THR A 175 -5.85 -19.81 8.62
C THR A 175 -7.01 -19.12 7.90
N ALA A 176 -6.94 -17.79 7.74
CA ALA A 176 -7.96 -17.03 7.04
C ALA A 176 -8.05 -17.39 5.54
N HIS A 177 -6.92 -17.65 4.87
CA HIS A 177 -6.87 -18.14 3.50
C HIS A 177 -7.61 -19.47 3.36
N ILE A 178 -7.30 -20.44 4.23
CA ILE A 178 -7.95 -21.76 4.22
C ILE A 178 -9.47 -21.62 4.41
N GLN A 179 -9.90 -20.77 5.34
CA GLN A 179 -11.34 -20.50 5.55
C GLN A 179 -12.00 -19.83 4.34
N PHE A 180 -11.30 -18.89 3.70
CA PHE A 180 -11.78 -18.21 2.50
C PHE A 180 -11.93 -19.17 1.30
N HIS A 181 -11.12 -20.22 1.25
CA HIS A 181 -11.13 -21.25 0.21
C HIS A 181 -11.77 -22.57 0.68
N ASP A 182 -12.86 -22.48 1.44
CA ASP A 182 -13.71 -23.63 1.84
C ASP A 182 -12.97 -24.77 2.56
N GLY A 183 -11.98 -24.41 3.39
CA GLY A 183 -11.26 -25.35 4.25
C GLY A 183 -9.99 -25.95 3.61
N VAL A 184 -9.58 -25.48 2.44
CA VAL A 184 -8.34 -25.92 1.76
C VAL A 184 -7.50 -24.73 1.28
N PHE A 185 -6.23 -24.97 0.94
CA PHE A 185 -5.45 -23.98 0.20
C PHE A 185 -6.02 -23.79 -1.22
N ASP A 186 -5.70 -22.66 -1.85
CA ASP A 186 -6.08 -22.45 -3.25
C ASP A 186 -5.27 -23.40 -4.15
N GLN A 187 -5.67 -23.53 -5.41
CA GLN A 187 -4.94 -24.33 -6.39
C GLN A 187 -3.50 -23.83 -6.52
N GLY A 188 -2.53 -24.75 -6.45
CA GLY A 188 -1.10 -24.43 -6.47
C GLY A 188 -0.68 -23.51 -7.64
N SER A 189 -1.30 -23.67 -8.81
CA SER A 189 -1.06 -22.81 -9.98
C SER A 189 -1.42 -21.33 -9.79
N ARG A 190 -2.27 -20.99 -8.80
CA ARG A 190 -2.66 -19.62 -8.44
C ARG A 190 -2.01 -19.12 -7.14
N MET A 191 -1.32 -19.99 -6.42
CA MET A 191 -0.68 -19.62 -5.17
C MET A 191 0.48 -18.67 -5.41
N PHE A 192 0.66 -17.70 -4.53
CA PHE A 192 1.79 -16.77 -4.58
C PHE A 192 3.10 -17.54 -4.40
N ASN A 193 3.93 -17.58 -5.44
CA ASN A 193 5.17 -18.34 -5.42
C ASN A 193 6.37 -17.60 -6.03
N SER A 194 6.18 -16.49 -6.76
CA SER A 194 7.26 -15.75 -7.41
C SER A 194 6.92 -14.26 -7.53
N ILE A 195 7.90 -13.39 -7.23
CA ILE A 195 7.76 -11.94 -7.42
C ILE A 195 7.69 -11.60 -8.92
N LEU A 196 8.62 -12.14 -9.71
CA LEU A 196 8.66 -11.93 -11.17
C LEU A 196 7.39 -12.42 -11.85
N GLN A 197 6.89 -13.61 -11.47
CA GLN A 197 5.62 -14.11 -12.02
C GLN A 197 4.45 -13.19 -11.62
N SER A 198 4.43 -12.70 -10.38
CA SER A 198 3.38 -11.78 -9.92
C SER A 198 3.40 -10.47 -10.71
N TRP A 199 4.57 -9.90 -10.98
CA TRP A 199 4.74 -8.73 -11.85
C TRP A 199 4.24 -8.99 -13.28
N ASN A 200 4.69 -10.09 -13.89
CA ASN A 200 4.27 -10.44 -15.24
C ASN A 200 2.75 -10.64 -15.35
N ASN A 201 2.13 -11.26 -14.34
CA ASN A 201 0.68 -11.47 -14.29
C ASN A 201 -0.06 -10.13 -14.25
N VAL A 202 0.36 -9.18 -13.40
CA VAL A 202 -0.28 -7.86 -13.34
C VAL A 202 -0.03 -6.99 -14.58
N CYS A 203 0.96 -7.33 -15.41
CA CYS A 203 1.21 -6.66 -16.69
C CYS A 203 0.47 -7.29 -17.88
N SER A 204 0.07 -8.56 -17.80
CA SER A 204 -0.42 -9.32 -18.97
C SER A 204 -1.88 -9.79 -18.83
N ASP A 205 -2.30 -10.22 -17.65
CA ASP A 205 -3.65 -10.70 -17.38
C ASP A 205 -4.64 -9.53 -17.37
N SER A 206 -5.77 -9.67 -18.09
CA SER A 206 -6.81 -8.66 -18.17
C SER A 206 -7.62 -8.52 -16.89
N ALA A 207 -7.68 -9.58 -16.08
CA ALA A 207 -8.41 -9.60 -14.81
C ALA A 207 -7.52 -9.22 -13.61
N ASN A 208 -6.20 -9.13 -13.79
CA ASN A 208 -5.27 -8.88 -12.69
C ASN A 208 -4.66 -7.48 -12.74
N VAL A 209 -5.20 -6.60 -11.90
CA VAL A 209 -4.74 -5.22 -11.74
C VAL A 209 -4.31 -4.91 -10.30
N LYS A 210 -3.90 -5.95 -9.54
CA LYS A 210 -3.55 -5.80 -8.12
C LYS A 210 -2.36 -4.85 -7.93
N GLU A 211 -2.50 -3.94 -6.98
CA GLU A 211 -1.37 -3.17 -6.43
C GLU A 211 -0.77 -3.93 -5.23
N LEU A 212 0.26 -3.36 -4.62
CA LEU A 212 0.98 -3.98 -3.51
C LEU A 212 0.37 -3.64 -2.14
N ILE A 213 0.86 -4.35 -1.14
CA ILE A 213 0.58 -4.12 0.28
C ILE A 213 1.83 -3.56 0.98
N PRO A 214 1.68 -2.85 2.11
CA PRO A 214 2.82 -2.28 2.85
C PRO A 214 3.91 -3.29 3.23
N GLU A 215 3.53 -4.54 3.49
CA GLU A 215 4.38 -5.61 4.01
C GLU A 215 5.53 -5.94 3.04
N LEU A 216 5.35 -5.72 1.74
CA LEU A 216 6.42 -5.85 0.74
C LEU A 216 7.54 -4.82 0.88
N PHE A 217 7.45 -3.90 1.84
CA PHE A 217 8.46 -2.88 2.13
C PHE A 217 9.00 -2.94 3.57
N TYR A 218 8.60 -3.95 4.37
CA TYR A 218 9.13 -4.13 5.72
C TYR A 218 9.07 -5.56 6.32
N LEU A 219 8.33 -6.52 5.73
CA LEU A 219 8.06 -7.83 6.35
C LEU A 219 8.64 -8.99 5.50
N PRO A 220 9.91 -9.37 5.69
CA PRO A 220 10.53 -10.45 4.92
C PRO A 220 9.92 -11.84 5.17
N GLU A 221 9.32 -12.06 6.34
CA GLU A 221 8.73 -13.34 6.74
C GLU A 221 7.65 -13.83 5.77
N MET A 222 6.93 -12.91 5.09
CA MET A 222 5.90 -13.26 4.11
C MET A 222 6.45 -14.02 2.89
N LEU A 223 7.75 -13.94 2.63
CA LEU A 223 8.42 -14.56 1.49
C LEU A 223 8.99 -15.95 1.83
N THR A 224 8.97 -16.33 3.10
CA THR A 224 9.50 -17.62 3.58
C THR A 224 8.38 -18.53 4.07
N ASN A 225 8.39 -19.80 3.66
CA ASN A 225 7.49 -20.82 4.14
C ASN A 225 8.05 -21.45 5.44
N HIS A 226 8.26 -20.62 6.46
CA HIS A 226 8.84 -21.03 7.74
C HIS A 226 8.05 -22.17 8.40
N ASN A 227 6.72 -22.13 8.29
CA ASN A 227 5.80 -23.12 8.85
C ASN A 227 5.72 -24.42 8.04
N LYS A 228 6.41 -24.51 6.89
CA LYS A 228 6.46 -25.69 6.01
C LYS A 228 5.07 -26.13 5.54
N PHE A 229 4.21 -25.18 5.21
CA PHE A 229 2.89 -25.45 4.67
C PHE A 229 2.99 -26.16 3.31
N TYR A 230 2.07 -27.08 3.04
CA TYR A 230 1.91 -27.66 1.71
C TYR A 230 1.03 -26.73 0.85
N LEU A 231 1.68 -25.85 0.09
CA LEU A 231 1.03 -24.83 -0.73
C LEU A 231 0.66 -25.33 -2.14
N GLY A 232 0.67 -26.65 -2.34
CA GLY A 232 0.45 -27.28 -3.65
C GLY A 232 1.73 -27.38 -4.48
N ARG A 233 1.55 -27.59 -5.79
CA ARG A 233 2.64 -27.76 -6.77
C ARG A 233 2.58 -26.67 -7.84
N ARG A 234 3.74 -26.34 -8.39
CA ARG A 234 3.88 -25.42 -9.52
C ARG A 234 3.28 -26.03 -10.77
N GLY A 235 2.45 -25.26 -11.48
CA GLY A 235 1.79 -25.71 -12.71
C GLY A 235 0.63 -26.68 -12.47
N ALA A 236 0.10 -27.25 -13.56
CA ALA A 236 -1.04 -28.17 -13.52
C ALA A 236 -0.63 -29.66 -13.49
N CYS A 237 0.66 -29.97 -13.62
CA CYS A 237 1.16 -31.33 -13.71
C CYS A 237 1.48 -31.90 -12.31
N GLU A 238 1.18 -33.19 -12.08
CA GLU A 238 1.47 -33.87 -10.81
C GLU A 238 2.97 -33.97 -10.48
N GLU A 239 3.83 -33.86 -11.50
CA GLU A 239 5.29 -33.83 -11.38
C GLU A 239 5.86 -32.45 -11.01
N GLY A 240 5.03 -31.42 -10.89
CA GLY A 240 5.46 -30.06 -10.57
C GLY A 240 6.14 -29.95 -9.21
N GLU A 241 7.09 -29.03 -9.08
CA GLU A 241 7.79 -28.79 -7.82
C GLU A 241 6.83 -28.31 -6.72
N VAL A 242 7.03 -28.76 -5.48
CA VAL A 242 6.23 -28.31 -4.33
C VAL A 242 6.53 -26.83 -4.05
N ILE A 243 5.47 -26.06 -3.82
CA ILE A 243 5.59 -24.63 -3.54
C ILE A 243 6.12 -24.43 -2.11
N GLY A 244 7.33 -23.88 -2.00
CA GLY A 244 8.01 -23.54 -0.75
C GLY A 244 8.08 -22.02 -0.54
N ASP A 245 9.31 -21.53 -0.35
CA ASP A 245 9.63 -20.09 -0.31
C ASP A 245 9.25 -19.40 -1.63
N VAL A 246 9.11 -18.08 -1.58
CA VAL A 246 8.82 -17.27 -2.76
C VAL A 246 10.10 -17.10 -3.58
N ASP A 247 10.01 -17.33 -4.89
CA ASP A 247 11.10 -17.04 -5.82
C ASP A 247 11.35 -15.54 -5.87
N LEU A 248 12.56 -15.17 -5.46
CA LEU A 248 13.05 -13.81 -5.49
C LEU A 248 13.69 -13.48 -6.85
N PRO A 249 13.75 -12.19 -7.21
CA PRO A 249 14.55 -11.74 -8.35
C PRO A 249 16.03 -12.11 -8.17
N PRO A 250 16.79 -12.29 -9.27
CA PRO A 250 18.21 -12.67 -9.18
C PRO A 250 19.11 -11.67 -8.43
N TRP A 251 18.67 -10.41 -8.31
CA TRP A 251 19.38 -9.35 -7.58
C TRP A 251 19.16 -9.37 -6.05
N ALA A 252 18.35 -10.29 -5.52
CA ALA A 252 18.12 -10.44 -4.08
C ALA A 252 18.46 -11.87 -3.62
N ASP A 253 19.52 -12.00 -2.82
CA ASP A 253 20.00 -13.28 -2.29
C ASP A 253 19.13 -13.78 -1.13
N SER A 254 18.36 -12.88 -0.49
CA SER A 254 17.51 -13.21 0.65
C SER A 254 16.22 -12.39 0.71
N PRO A 255 15.18 -12.88 1.40
CA PRO A 255 13.97 -12.10 1.68
C PRO A 255 14.26 -10.75 2.35
N GLN A 256 15.24 -10.70 3.25
CA GLN A 256 15.64 -9.49 3.95
C GLN A 256 16.24 -8.47 2.99
N GLU A 257 17.12 -8.91 2.08
CA GLU A 257 17.71 -8.07 1.05
C GLU A 257 16.66 -7.58 0.05
N PHE A 258 15.75 -8.46 -0.38
CA PHE A 258 14.62 -8.07 -1.23
C PHE A 258 13.81 -6.94 -0.60
N ILE A 259 13.39 -7.10 0.66
CA ILE A 259 12.62 -6.06 1.38
C ILE A 259 13.43 -4.78 1.56
N HIS A 260 14.72 -4.89 1.86
CA HIS A 260 15.61 -3.74 2.00
C HIS A 260 15.69 -2.93 0.70
N LEU A 261 16.01 -3.58 -0.43
CA LEU A 261 16.11 -2.95 -1.75
C LEU A 261 14.77 -2.42 -2.23
N HIS A 262 13.66 -3.10 -1.91
CA HIS A 262 12.34 -2.62 -2.27
C HIS A 262 11.94 -1.37 -1.46
N ARG A 263 12.33 -1.30 -0.18
CA ARG A 263 12.17 -0.08 0.64
C ARG A 263 13.08 1.04 0.16
N GLU A 264 14.33 0.73 -0.23
CA GLU A 264 15.25 1.70 -0.82
C GLU A 264 14.70 2.28 -2.14
N ALA A 265 14.17 1.42 -3.01
CA ALA A 265 13.50 1.83 -4.24
C ALA A 265 12.31 2.76 -3.97
N LEU A 266 11.46 2.45 -2.98
CA LEU A 266 10.34 3.31 -2.58
C LEU A 266 10.80 4.69 -2.08
N GLU A 267 11.94 4.77 -1.39
CA GLU A 267 12.50 6.02 -0.88
C GLU A 267 13.42 6.74 -1.89
N SER A 268 13.66 6.14 -3.06
CA SER A 268 14.51 6.69 -4.11
C SER A 268 14.06 8.07 -4.59
N GLU A 269 14.98 8.77 -5.25
CA GLU A 269 14.70 10.07 -5.85
C GLU A 269 13.71 9.95 -7.02
N TYR A 270 13.77 8.86 -7.78
CA TYR A 270 12.81 8.57 -8.85
C TYR A 270 11.38 8.52 -8.29
N VAL A 271 11.14 7.71 -7.26
CA VAL A 271 9.81 7.60 -6.66
C VAL A 271 9.39 8.90 -6.01
N SER A 272 10.28 9.55 -5.25
CA SER A 272 10.00 10.83 -4.60
C SER A 272 9.49 11.90 -5.58
N ARG A 273 10.05 11.96 -6.79
CA ARG A 273 9.62 12.90 -7.84
C ARG A 273 8.28 12.53 -8.46
N ASN A 274 7.94 11.24 -8.53
CA ASN A 274 6.80 10.75 -9.31
C ASN A 274 5.60 10.26 -8.48
N LEU A 275 5.76 10.03 -7.17
CA LEU A 275 4.74 9.39 -6.32
C LEU A 275 3.41 10.15 -6.25
N HIS A 276 3.45 11.48 -6.35
CA HIS A 276 2.25 12.32 -6.38
C HIS A 276 1.29 11.96 -7.54
N HIS A 277 1.83 11.49 -8.68
CA HIS A 277 0.99 11.03 -9.79
C HIS A 277 0.24 9.73 -9.47
N TRP A 278 0.86 8.82 -8.73
CA TRP A 278 0.17 7.60 -8.28
C TRP A 278 -0.87 7.94 -7.22
N ILE A 279 -0.56 8.88 -6.32
CA ILE A 279 -1.52 9.39 -5.35
C ILE A 279 -2.75 10.00 -6.04
N ASP A 280 -2.57 10.70 -7.16
CA ASP A 280 -3.70 11.22 -7.96
C ASP A 280 -4.63 10.11 -8.48
N LEU A 281 -4.08 8.95 -8.85
CA LEU A 281 -4.85 7.80 -9.31
C LEU A 281 -5.66 7.15 -8.18
N ILE A 282 -5.05 6.97 -7.01
CA ILE A 282 -5.64 6.18 -5.92
C ILE A 282 -6.49 7.04 -4.98
N PHE A 283 -6.06 8.25 -4.65
CA PHE A 283 -6.67 9.11 -3.63
C PHE A 283 -7.07 10.51 -4.16
N GLY A 284 -6.57 10.92 -5.32
CA GLY A 284 -6.68 12.29 -5.82
C GLY A 284 -7.61 12.47 -7.02
N CYS A 285 -7.26 13.44 -7.86
CA CYS A 285 -8.14 13.94 -8.91
C CYS A 285 -8.44 12.94 -10.02
N LYS A 286 -7.57 11.96 -10.24
CA LYS A 286 -7.71 10.92 -11.28
C LYS A 286 -8.42 9.66 -10.79
N GLN A 287 -8.97 9.67 -9.57
CA GLN A 287 -9.74 8.53 -9.03
C GLN A 287 -11.09 8.36 -9.74
N ARG A 288 -11.75 9.47 -10.12
CA ARG A 288 -13.12 9.48 -10.67
C ARG A 288 -13.28 10.53 -11.77
N GLY A 289 -14.42 10.49 -12.47
CA GLY A 289 -14.79 11.49 -13.47
C GLY A 289 -13.95 11.44 -14.75
N GLU A 290 -13.93 12.54 -15.49
CA GLU A 290 -13.23 12.62 -16.78
C GLU A 290 -11.72 12.38 -16.66
N GLU A 291 -11.09 12.85 -15.58
CA GLU A 291 -9.67 12.66 -15.34
C GLU A 291 -9.31 11.19 -15.12
N SER A 292 -10.20 10.41 -14.49
CA SER A 292 -10.08 8.96 -14.39
C SER A 292 -10.17 8.28 -15.76
N VAL A 293 -11.12 8.70 -16.61
CA VAL A 293 -11.24 8.18 -17.98
C VAL A 293 -9.99 8.47 -18.81
N LYS A 294 -9.47 9.72 -18.76
CA LYS A 294 -8.23 10.12 -19.45
C LYS A 294 -7.02 9.33 -18.96
N ALA A 295 -6.92 9.13 -17.65
CA ALA A 295 -5.84 8.36 -17.01
C ALA A 295 -6.02 6.84 -17.11
N LYS A 296 -7.10 6.37 -17.76
CA LYS A 296 -7.44 4.94 -17.90
C LYS A 296 -7.61 4.24 -16.56
N ASN A 297 -8.25 4.90 -15.60
CA ASN A 297 -8.32 4.49 -14.18
C ASN A 297 -9.77 4.21 -13.71
N THR A 298 -10.62 3.67 -14.58
CA THR A 298 -12.04 3.44 -14.30
C THR A 298 -12.32 2.00 -13.87
N PHE A 299 -12.83 1.84 -12.64
CA PHE A 299 -13.20 0.57 -12.03
C PHE A 299 -14.71 0.35 -12.09
N TYR A 300 -15.15 -0.86 -11.75
CA TYR A 300 -16.55 -1.19 -11.62
C TYR A 300 -17.29 -0.23 -10.69
N TYR A 301 -18.48 0.23 -11.06
CA TYR A 301 -19.16 1.35 -10.39
C TYR A 301 -19.45 1.11 -8.90
N LEU A 302 -19.69 -0.15 -8.50
CA LEU A 302 -19.94 -0.51 -7.09
C LEU A 302 -18.70 -0.40 -6.20
N THR A 303 -17.50 -0.30 -6.77
CA THR A 303 -16.28 -0.09 -5.99
C THR A 303 -16.22 1.33 -5.39
N TYR A 304 -16.95 2.28 -5.95
CA TYR A 304 -16.92 3.68 -5.54
C TYR A 304 -17.94 3.98 -4.45
N GLN A 305 -17.48 4.57 -3.34
CA GLN A 305 -18.36 5.11 -2.30
C GLN A 305 -19.44 6.03 -2.90
N GLY A 306 -20.69 5.82 -2.50
CA GLY A 306 -21.85 6.62 -2.89
C GLY A 306 -22.42 6.33 -4.29
N SER A 307 -21.96 5.28 -4.98
CA SER A 307 -22.48 4.91 -6.31
C SER A 307 -23.91 4.35 -6.28
N ILE A 308 -24.31 3.76 -5.14
CA ILE A 308 -25.67 3.27 -4.89
C ILE A 308 -26.14 3.67 -3.50
N ASP A 309 -27.45 3.88 -3.37
CA ASP A 309 -28.11 4.02 -2.08
C ASP A 309 -28.68 2.65 -1.66
N LEU A 310 -27.94 1.95 -0.79
CA LEU A 310 -28.36 0.66 -0.26
C LEU A 310 -29.65 0.79 0.56
N ASP A 311 -29.85 1.90 1.28
CA ASP A 311 -31.00 2.12 2.16
C ASP A 311 -32.28 2.40 1.38
N ALA A 312 -32.16 2.96 0.18
CA ALA A 312 -33.25 3.06 -0.79
C ALA A 312 -33.59 1.71 -1.46
N THR A 313 -32.70 0.71 -1.39
CA THR A 313 -32.92 -0.61 -2.02
C THR A 313 -33.81 -1.48 -1.14
N THR A 314 -35.10 -1.57 -1.48
CA THR A 314 -36.11 -2.28 -0.68
C THR A 314 -36.15 -3.79 -0.91
N ASP A 315 -35.66 -4.28 -2.05
CA ASP A 315 -35.59 -5.72 -2.34
C ASP A 315 -34.44 -6.36 -1.53
N PRO A 316 -34.73 -7.28 -0.59
CA PRO A 316 -33.70 -7.90 0.25
C PRO A 316 -32.68 -8.75 -0.53
N GLN A 317 -33.10 -9.38 -1.63
CA GLN A 317 -32.20 -10.23 -2.43
C GLN A 317 -31.22 -9.39 -3.22
N LEU A 318 -31.73 -8.37 -3.92
CA LEU A 318 -30.91 -7.40 -4.62
C LEU A 318 -29.95 -6.68 -3.65
N ARG A 319 -30.46 -6.22 -2.51
CA ARG A 319 -29.64 -5.56 -1.49
C ARG A 319 -28.49 -6.45 -1.03
N LYS A 320 -28.78 -7.71 -0.69
CA LYS A 320 -27.74 -8.67 -0.29
C LYS A 320 -26.72 -8.90 -1.40
N GLY A 321 -27.17 -9.06 -2.65
CA GLY A 321 -26.28 -9.20 -3.79
C GLY A 321 -25.35 -8.00 -3.99
N LEU A 322 -25.86 -6.78 -3.84
CA LEU A 322 -25.06 -5.55 -3.90
C LEU A 322 -24.06 -5.45 -2.75
N GLU A 323 -24.47 -5.79 -1.53
CA GLU A 323 -23.59 -5.82 -0.35
C GLU A 323 -22.46 -6.85 -0.52
N ASP A 324 -22.77 -8.05 -1.00
CA ASP A 324 -21.77 -9.09 -1.26
C ASP A 324 -20.81 -8.69 -2.38
N GLN A 325 -21.30 -8.03 -3.44
CA GLN A 325 -20.46 -7.51 -4.51
C GLN A 325 -19.49 -6.43 -4.00
N ILE A 326 -19.99 -5.48 -3.20
CA ILE A 326 -19.18 -4.41 -2.60
C ILE A 326 -18.14 -4.97 -1.63
N ARG A 327 -18.50 -6.02 -0.86
CA ARG A 327 -17.60 -6.60 0.14
C ARG A 327 -16.43 -7.34 -0.53
N HIS A 328 -16.70 -8.16 -1.54
CA HIS A 328 -15.70 -9.10 -2.06
C HIS A 328 -14.92 -8.61 -3.28
N PHE A 329 -15.47 -7.68 -4.07
CA PHE A 329 -14.88 -7.26 -5.34
C PHE A 329 -14.19 -5.89 -5.30
N GLY A 330 -13.86 -5.44 -4.09
CA GLY A 330 -13.00 -4.29 -3.83
C GLY A 330 -13.75 -2.99 -3.60
N GLN A 331 -13.11 -2.13 -2.81
CA GLN A 331 -13.65 -0.85 -2.39
C GLN A 331 -12.59 0.22 -2.63
N THR A 332 -12.88 1.22 -3.46
CA THR A 332 -12.00 2.35 -3.75
C THR A 332 -11.89 3.24 -2.50
N PRO A 333 -10.70 3.74 -2.10
CA PRO A 333 -10.56 4.59 -0.92
C PRO A 333 -11.33 5.90 -1.09
N SER A 334 -11.65 6.58 0.02
CA SER A 334 -12.25 7.91 -0.07
C SER A 334 -11.32 8.89 -0.80
N GLN A 335 -11.89 9.69 -1.71
CA GLN A 335 -11.15 10.71 -2.45
C GLN A 335 -10.77 11.88 -1.50
N LEU A 336 -9.49 12.27 -1.51
CA LEU A 336 -8.94 13.32 -0.65
C LEU A 336 -8.93 14.70 -1.31
N LEU A 337 -8.71 14.74 -2.62
CA LEU A 337 -8.56 15.97 -3.39
C LEU A 337 -9.09 15.82 -4.81
N THR A 338 -9.61 16.92 -5.35
CA THR A 338 -10.06 17.05 -6.74
C THR A 338 -9.05 17.78 -7.63
N GLU A 339 -8.04 18.39 -7.02
CA GLU A 339 -6.91 19.04 -7.70
C GLU A 339 -5.72 18.06 -7.79
N PRO A 340 -4.73 18.31 -8.65
CA PRO A 340 -3.49 17.54 -8.67
C PRO A 340 -2.77 17.56 -7.32
N HIS A 341 -2.27 16.41 -6.90
CA HIS A 341 -1.50 16.29 -5.66
C HIS A 341 -0.17 17.04 -5.78
N PRO A 342 0.24 17.82 -4.77
CA PRO A 342 1.51 18.52 -4.80
C PRO A 342 2.70 17.54 -4.91
N SER A 343 3.74 17.90 -5.66
CA SER A 343 4.96 17.11 -5.78
C SER A 343 5.85 17.22 -4.55
N ARG A 344 6.65 16.18 -4.27
CA ARG A 344 7.67 16.22 -3.21
C ARG A 344 8.82 17.13 -3.63
N HIS A 345 9.41 17.89 -2.71
CA HIS A 345 10.54 18.75 -3.07
C HIS A 345 11.76 17.88 -3.45
N PRO A 346 12.57 18.33 -4.42
CA PRO A 346 13.83 17.66 -4.74
C PRO A 346 14.72 17.60 -3.49
N CYS A 347 15.59 16.60 -3.43
CA CYS A 347 16.59 16.55 -2.38
C CYS A 347 17.42 17.84 -2.51
N CYS A 348 17.63 18.56 -1.42
CA CYS A 348 18.57 19.68 -1.42
C CYS A 348 19.97 19.10 -1.67
N GLN A 349 20.35 18.90 -2.93
CA GLN A 349 21.75 18.79 -3.26
C GLN A 349 22.33 20.14 -2.89
N GLY A 350 23.25 20.14 -1.92
CA GLY A 350 23.91 21.36 -1.48
C GLY A 350 24.31 22.17 -2.70
N GLU A 351 23.92 23.44 -2.74
CA GLU A 351 24.37 24.34 -3.79
C GLU A 351 25.88 24.14 -3.96
N PRO A 352 26.40 23.96 -5.18
CA PRO A 352 27.83 24.06 -5.37
C PRO A 352 28.21 25.45 -4.88
N SER A 353 28.94 25.51 -3.75
CA SER A 353 29.37 26.75 -3.15
C SER A 353 29.92 27.66 -4.25
N GLY A 354 29.16 28.69 -4.59
CA GLY A 354 29.58 29.68 -5.58
C GLY A 354 30.94 30.24 -5.19
N PRO A 355 31.75 30.71 -6.14
CA PRO A 355 33.10 31.15 -5.85
C PRO A 355 33.04 32.35 -4.89
N HIS A 356 33.38 32.13 -3.62
CA HIS A 356 33.63 33.23 -2.69
C HIS A 356 34.83 34.04 -3.21
N PRO A 357 34.70 35.35 -3.42
CA PRO A 357 35.83 36.19 -3.77
C PRO A 357 36.54 36.62 -2.49
N GLY A 358 37.83 36.31 -2.37
CA GLY A 358 38.70 36.91 -1.35
C GLY A 358 39.67 35.93 -0.72
N GLY A 359 40.88 35.88 -1.26
CA GLY A 359 42.00 35.15 -0.67
C GLY A 359 42.58 35.82 0.58
N PHE A 360 43.34 35.07 1.36
CA PHE A 360 44.80 35.24 1.56
C PHE A 360 45.34 33.99 2.32
N PRO A 361 46.64 33.63 2.19
CA PRO A 361 47.16 32.31 2.54
C PRO A 361 47.92 32.31 3.89
N SER A 362 47.98 31.16 4.57
CA SER A 362 49.11 30.86 5.47
C SER A 362 49.23 29.37 5.83
N ARG A 363 50.35 28.81 5.33
CA ARG A 363 51.25 27.71 5.75
C ARG A 363 50.83 26.52 6.66
N PRO A 364 51.49 25.35 6.48
CA PRO A 364 51.14 24.08 7.11
C PRO A 364 52.06 23.66 8.29
N SER A 365 51.61 22.63 9.02
CA SER A 365 52.33 21.51 9.70
C SER A 365 52.02 21.36 11.20
N PRO A 366 52.30 20.22 11.87
CA PRO A 366 52.48 18.84 11.39
C PRO A 366 51.62 17.82 12.18
N GLY A 367 51.63 16.57 11.70
CA GLY A 367 50.83 15.46 12.23
C GLY A 367 51.30 14.86 13.56
N CYS A 368 50.50 13.92 14.04
CA CYS A 368 50.90 12.91 15.01
C CYS A 368 50.46 11.52 14.51
N ARG A 369 51.42 10.61 14.52
CA ARG A 369 51.36 9.21 14.12
C ARG A 369 51.50 8.36 15.39
N ALA A 370 51.01 7.12 15.28
CA ALA A 370 51.35 5.94 16.08
C ALA A 370 50.60 5.84 17.43
N THR A 371 50.15 4.68 17.93
CA THR A 371 50.55 3.25 17.83
C THR A 371 49.30 2.37 18.14
N GLY A 372 49.02 1.21 17.52
CA GLY A 372 49.59 -0.13 17.80
C GLY A 372 49.41 -0.55 19.28
N HIS A 373 48.90 -1.72 19.71
CA HIS A 373 48.61 -3.02 19.08
C HIS A 373 47.84 -3.94 20.13
N PRO A 374 47.81 -5.30 20.09
CA PRO A 374 46.62 -6.13 19.86
C PRO A 374 46.13 -7.01 21.05
N GLY A 375 45.02 -7.73 20.90
CA GLY A 375 44.56 -8.77 21.84
C GLY A 375 43.58 -9.77 21.22
N HIS A 376 43.95 -11.05 21.24
CA HIS A 376 43.27 -12.20 20.62
C HIS A 376 42.24 -12.89 21.54
N ALA A 377 41.22 -13.47 20.90
CA ALA A 377 40.67 -14.84 21.09
C ALA A 377 39.42 -15.15 21.96
N HIS A 378 38.51 -15.88 21.27
CA HIS A 378 37.62 -17.00 21.67
C HIS A 378 36.26 -16.78 22.38
N SER A 379 35.21 -16.93 21.55
CA SER A 379 34.01 -17.80 21.67
C SER A 379 33.19 -17.87 22.96
N SER A 380 31.94 -17.39 22.86
CA SER A 380 30.72 -18.12 23.27
C SER A 380 29.47 -17.30 22.92
N GLY A 381 28.58 -17.83 22.06
CA GLY A 381 27.16 -17.43 22.10
C GLY A 381 26.47 -17.98 23.36
N PRO A 382 25.22 -17.61 23.70
CA PRO A 382 24.14 -17.29 22.75
C PRO A 382 23.27 -16.07 23.17
N ALA A 383 22.14 -15.91 22.46
CA ALA A 383 21.00 -15.01 22.66
C ALA A 383 21.09 -13.67 21.90
N LEU A 384 20.71 -13.72 20.61
CA LEU A 384 20.23 -12.57 19.85
C LEU A 384 18.87 -12.12 20.44
N PRO A 385 18.74 -10.87 20.92
CA PRO A 385 17.42 -10.28 21.07
C PRO A 385 16.86 -10.02 19.67
N LEU A 386 15.63 -10.48 19.44
CA LEU A 386 14.78 -10.10 18.32
C LEU A 386 14.62 -8.57 18.33
N LEU A 387 15.49 -7.88 17.60
CA LEU A 387 15.34 -6.46 17.29
C LEU A 387 14.45 -6.36 16.05
N LEU A 388 13.14 -6.48 16.27
CA LEU A 388 12.15 -5.84 15.41
C LEU A 388 12.51 -4.34 15.33
N PRO A 389 12.64 -3.74 14.14
CA PRO A 389 12.94 -2.33 14.04
C PRO A 389 11.85 -1.50 14.74
N SER A 390 12.33 -0.48 15.44
CA SER A 390 11.70 0.36 16.44
C SER A 390 10.62 1.32 15.91
N LEU A 391 9.66 0.83 15.12
CA LEU A 391 8.52 1.63 14.61
C LEU A 391 7.17 1.27 15.24
N LEU A 392 7.14 0.32 16.17
CA LEU A 392 5.98 0.03 17.04
C LEU A 392 5.99 0.80 18.37
N HIS A 393 6.82 1.84 18.49
CA HIS A 393 7.07 2.55 19.74
C HIS A 393 6.39 3.91 19.89
N HIS A 394 5.20 4.12 19.31
CA HIS A 394 4.39 5.32 19.57
C HIS A 394 3.03 4.95 20.20
N LEU A 395 2.97 5.19 21.51
CA LEU A 395 1.85 4.92 22.43
C LEU A 395 0.78 6.01 22.34
N ILE A 396 -0.17 5.97 21.39
CA ILE A 396 -1.23 6.99 21.34
C ILE A 396 -2.61 6.41 20.98
N PHE A 397 -3.63 6.82 21.75
CA PHE A 397 -5.04 6.58 21.46
C PHE A 397 -5.44 7.25 20.13
N LEU A 398 -5.68 6.44 19.10
CA LEU A 398 -6.26 6.88 17.83
C LEU A 398 -7.77 6.62 17.88
N LEU A 399 -8.58 7.62 17.55
CA LEU A 399 -10.01 7.43 17.29
C LEU A 399 -10.36 7.96 15.89
N LEU A 400 -10.17 7.13 14.87
CA LEU A 400 -10.66 7.44 13.53
C LEU A 400 -12.11 6.97 13.39
N VAL A 401 -13.01 7.90 13.08
CA VAL A 401 -14.31 7.55 12.53
C VAL A 401 -14.15 7.49 11.02
N LEU A 402 -14.31 6.31 10.46
CA LEU A 402 -14.26 6.08 9.03
C LEU A 402 -15.70 5.97 8.53
N LEU A 403 -16.13 6.95 7.76
CA LEU A 403 -17.41 6.92 7.06
C LEU A 403 -17.19 6.12 5.75
N CYS A 404 -17.58 4.85 5.74
CA CYS A 404 -17.41 3.92 4.61
C CYS A 404 -18.62 3.88 3.66
#